data_AF-A0A354CN49-F1
#
_entry.id   AF-A0A354CN49-F1
#
_cell.length_a   1.000
_cell.length_b   1.000
_cell.length_c   1.000
_cell.angle_alpha   90.00
_cell.angle_beta   90.00
_cell.angle_gamma   90.00
#
_symmetry.space_group_name_H-M   'P 1'
#
loop_
_entity.id
_entity.type
_entity.pdbx_description
1 polymer ?
#
loop_
_entity_poly.entity_id
_entity_poly.type
_entity_poly.pdbx_seq_one_letter_code
_entity_poly.pdbx_strand_id
1 'polypeptide(L)' 'MAFLFNNINSELMSRYEFVRSERLDDLNSDGVLLRHKKSGARLVLLSNDDENKVFSIGFRTPPYN' A
#
# COMPACT_ATOMS: atom_id res chain seq x y z
N MET A 1 12.21 -3.93 5.86
CA MET A 1 12.40 -3.87 4.39
C MET A 1 12.23 -5.19 3.64
N ALA A 2 12.88 -6.30 3.99
CA ALA A 2 12.70 -7.57 3.25
C ALA A 2 11.37 -8.29 3.56
N PHE A 3 10.81 -8.12 4.76
CA PHE A 3 9.69 -8.94 5.25
C PHE A 3 8.36 -8.71 4.50
N LEU A 4 8.05 -7.48 4.13
CA LEU A 4 6.85 -7.16 3.35
C LEU A 4 6.99 -7.60 1.89
N PHE A 5 8.14 -7.35 1.25
CA PHE A 5 8.38 -7.78 -0.13
C PHE A 5 8.35 -9.30 -0.29
N ASN A 6 8.92 -10.04 0.66
CA ASN A 6 8.93 -11.50 0.63
C ASN A 6 7.53 -12.13 0.76
N ASN A 7 6.55 -11.39 1.29
CA ASN A 7 5.16 -11.83 1.41
C ASN A 7 4.24 -11.28 0.31
N ILE A 8 4.74 -10.41 -0.57
CA ILE A 8 3.98 -9.96 -1.73
C ILE A 8 4.03 -11.07 -2.78
N ASN A 9 2.90 -11.74 -3.02
CA ASN A 9 2.86 -12.87 -3.94
C ASN A 9 3.17 -12.47 -5.40
N SER A 10 3.59 -13.45 -6.21
CA SER A 10 3.91 -13.26 -7.63
C SER A 10 2.71 -12.76 -8.46
N GLU A 11 1.49 -13.11 -8.07
CA GLU A 11 0.26 -12.65 -8.73
C GLU A 11 0.02 -11.14 -8.52
N LEU A 12 0.32 -10.61 -7.34
CA LEU A 12 0.19 -9.19 -7.02
C LEU A 12 1.23 -8.40 -7.82
N MET A 13 2.46 -8.90 -7.92
CA MET A 13 3.50 -8.29 -8.77
C MET A 13 3.17 -8.38 -10.27
N SER A 14 2.37 -9.36 -10.69
CA SER A 14 1.87 -9.39 -12.06
C SER A 14 0.92 -8.22 -12.36
N ARG A 15 0.10 -7.80 -11.38
CA ARG A 15 -0.96 -6.78 -11.56
C ARG A 15 -0.58 -5.38 -11.05
N TYR A 16 0.42 -5.27 -10.18
CA TYR A 16 0.84 -4.03 -9.55
C TYR A 16 2.31 -3.73 -9.83
N GLU A 17 2.62 -2.43 -9.93
CA GLU A 17 3.98 -1.92 -9.93
C GLU A 17 4.35 -1.43 -8.52
N PHE A 18 5.56 -1.73 -8.09
CA PHE A 18 6.10 -1.15 -6.86
C PHE A 18 6.51 0.30 -7.11
N VAL A 19 6.12 1.19 -6.21
CA VAL A 19 6.45 2.62 -6.30
C VAL A 19 7.51 3.01 -5.29
N ARG A 20 7.28 2.72 -4.00
CA ARG A 20 8.24 2.99 -2.91
C ARG A 20 7.92 2.19 -1.65
N SER A 21 8.90 2.08 -0.78
CA SER A 21 8.74 1.57 0.59
C SER A 21 9.49 2.47 1.55
N GLU A 22 8.92 2.69 2.73
CA GLU A 22 9.51 3.54 3.76
C GLU A 22 9.11 3.04 5.15
N ARG A 23 10.00 3.20 6.13
CA ARG A 23 9.65 3.03 7.54
C ARG A 23 9.01 4.33 8.01
N LEU A 24 7.86 4.22 8.66
CA LEU A 24 7.12 5.34 9.23
C LEU A 24 7.29 5.26 10.74
N ASP A 25 8.35 5.88 11.26
CA ASP A 25 8.74 5.76 12.68
C ASP A 25 7.64 6.30 13.61
N ASP A 26 6.99 7.40 13.24
CA ASP A 26 5.87 7.99 14.00
C ASP A 26 4.67 7.04 14.14
N LEU A 27 4.50 6.12 13.19
CA LEU A 27 3.42 5.13 13.17
C LEU A 27 3.89 3.74 13.59
N ASN A 28 5.17 3.59 13.97
CA ASN A 28 5.81 2.30 14.22
C ASN A 28 5.49 1.24 13.14
N SER A 29 5.43 1.66 11.88
CA SER A 29 4.92 0.84 10.77
C SER A 29 5.87 0.82 9.58
N ASP A 30 5.94 -0.29 8.86
CA ASP A 30 6.54 -0.35 7.53
C ASP A 30 5.47 -0.10 6.47
N GLY A 31 5.73 0.89 5.60
CA GLY A 31 4.83 1.27 4.51
C GLY A 31 5.33 0.81 3.14
N VAL A 32 4.40 0.35 2.30
CA VAL A 32 4.64 0.03 0.88
C VAL A 32 3.58 0.69 0.01
N LEU A 33 4.02 1.38 -1.02
CA LEU A 33 3.15 1.98 -2.04
C LEU A 33 3.25 1.18 -3.34
N LEU A 34 2.10 0.68 -3.78
CA LEU A 34 1.91 -0.02 -5.05
C LEU A 34 0.95 0.75 -5.95
N ARG A 35 1.07 0.55 -7.26
CA ARG A 35 0.13 1.08 -8.26
C ARG A 35 -0.40 -0.03 -9.14
N HIS A 36 -1.72 -0.09 -9.30
CA HIS A 36 -2.36 -1.10 -10.13
C HIS A 36 -2.14 -0.78 -11.62
N LYS A 37 -1.57 -1.72 -12.38
CA LYS A 37 -1.18 -1.49 -13.78
C LYS A 37 -2.37 -1.15 -14.68
N LYS A 38 -3.54 -1.75 -14.45
CA LYS A 38 -4.73 -1.56 -15.31
C LYS A 38 -5.49 -0.27 -15.01
N SER A 39 -5.81 -0.02 -13.74
CA SER A 39 -6.66 1.13 -13.36
C SER A 39 -5.87 2.37 -12.94
N GLY A 40 -4.57 2.23 -12.67
CA GLY A 40 -3.75 3.29 -12.07
C GLY A 40 -4.06 3.58 -10.59
N ALA A 41 -4.97 2.81 -9.96
CA ALA A 41 -5.28 2.95 -8.54
C ALA A 41 -4.03 2.72 -7.68
N ARG A 42 -3.95 3.42 -6.55
CA ARG A 42 -2.84 3.31 -5.60
C ARG A 42 -3.27 2.45 -4.42
N LEU A 43 -2.39 1.53 -4.01
CA LEU A 43 -2.57 0.68 -2.85
C LEU A 43 -1.44 0.98 -1.87
N VAL A 44 -1.80 1.35 -0.64
CA VAL A 44 -0.86 1.54 0.46
C VAL A 44 -1.02 0.37 1.41
N LEU A 45 0.07 -0.34 1.68
CA LEU A 45 0.13 -1.37 2.70
C LEU A 45 0.91 -0.81 3.89
N LEU A 46 0.35 -0.96 5.09
CA LEU A 46 0.99 -0.62 6.35
C LEU A 46 1.07 -1.90 7.17
N SER A 47 2.28 -2.26 7.59
CA SER A 47 2.53 -3.42 8.46
C SER A 47 3.06 -2.95 9.79
N ASN A 48 2.43 -3.41 10.85
CA ASN A 48 2.83 -3.21 12.24
C ASN A 48 2.40 -4.42 13.08
N ASP A 49 2.63 -4.36 14.38
CA ASP A 49 2.33 -5.44 15.31
C ASP A 49 0.89 -5.39 15.86
N ASP A 50 -0.01 -4.61 15.24
CA ASP A 50 -1.43 -4.54 15.62
C ASP A 50 -2.22 -5.71 15.01
N GLU A 51 -3.03 -6.38 15.83
CA GLU A 51 -3.90 -7.47 15.38
C GLU A 51 -5.13 -6.95 14.62
N ASN A 52 -5.50 -5.69 14.81
CA ASN A 52 -6.65 -5.05 14.18
C ASN A 52 -6.35 -4.67 12.73
N LYS A 53 -6.91 -5.44 11.81
CA LYS A 53 -6.78 -5.18 10.37
C LYS A 53 -7.80 -4.13 9.93
N VAL A 54 -7.32 -2.98 9.48
CA VAL A 54 -8.15 -1.89 8.96
C VAL A 54 -7.91 -1.72 7.46
N PHE A 55 -8.98 -1.42 6.73
CA PHE A 55 -8.92 -1.11 5.31
C PHE A 55 -9.80 0.10 4.99
N SER A 56 -9.34 0.97 4.09
CA SER A 56 -10.06 2.16 3.65
C SER A 56 -9.88 2.39 2.15
N ILE A 57 -10.86 3.05 1.53
CA ILE A 57 -10.83 3.48 0.14
C ILE A 57 -11.15 4.96 0.07
N GLY A 58 -10.29 5.73 -0.59
CA GLY A 58 -10.50 7.16 -0.84
C GLY A 58 -10.68 7.44 -2.33
N PHE A 59 -11.75 8.15 -2.68
CA PHE A 59 -11.93 8.73 -4.01
C PHE A 59 -11.70 10.23 -3.94
N ARG A 60 -11.01 10.79 -4.92
CA ARG A 60 -10.85 12.24 -5.02
C ARG A 60 -12.16 12.83 -5.56
N THR A 61 -12.93 13.48 -4.70
CA THR A 61 -14.17 14.20 -5.05
C THR A 61 -13.95 15.71 -4.86
N PRO A 62 -13.29 16.40 -5.81
CA PRO A 62 -13.14 17.84 -5.70
C PRO A 62 -14.52 18.50 -5.82
N PRO A 63 -14.87 19.47 -4.95
CA PRO A 63 -16.09 20.23 -5.12
C PRO A 63 -16.01 21.02 -6.43
N TYR A 64 -17.09 21.03 -7.19
CA TYR A 64 -17.25 21.94 -8.33
C TYR A 64 -17.97 23.19 -7.82
N ASN A 65 -17.48 24.36 -8.21
CA ASN A 65 -18.26 25.61 -8.11
C ASN A 65 -19.24 25.70 -9.28
#